data_AF-A0A924TVT2-F1
#
_entry.id   AF-A0A924TVT2-F1
#
_cell.length_a   1.000
_cell.length_b   1.000
_cell.length_c   1.000
_cell.angle_alpha   90.00
_cell.angle_beta   90.00
_cell.angle_gamma   90.00
#
_symmetry.space_group_name_H-M   'P 1'
#
loop_
_entity.id
_entity.type
_entity.pdbx_description
1 polymer ?
#
loop_
_entity_poly.entity_id
_entity_poly.type
_entity_poly.pdbx_seq_one_letter_code
_entity_poly.pdbx_strand_id
1 'polypeptide(L)' 'DAAGAAHSGPLALVELQNGDAAPSYVAGTQNFYALTRYNWSSYYALAVIELGQAVASVRSAAR' A
#
# COMPACT_ATOMS: atom_id res chain seq x y z
N ASP A 1 2.97 6.86 -9.73
CA ASP A 1 2.24 8.14 -9.93
C ASP A 1 3.19 9.31 -9.63
N ALA A 2 2.71 10.56 -9.70
CA ALA A 2 3.55 11.74 -9.43
C ALA A 2 4.06 11.79 -7.97
N ALA A 3 3.27 11.28 -7.02
CA ALA A 3 3.67 11.20 -5.62
C ALA A 3 4.85 10.25 -5.41
N GLY A 4 4.82 9.07 -6.04
CA GLY A 4 5.93 8.11 -6.00
C GLY A 4 7.20 8.66 -6.65
N ALA A 5 7.10 9.41 -7.75
CA ALA A 5 8.26 10.02 -8.42
C ALA A 5 8.94 11.12 -7.58
N ALA A 6 8.18 11.79 -6.70
CA ALA A 6 8.69 12.81 -5.79
C ALA A 6 9.19 12.24 -4.45
N HIS A 7 9.02 10.94 -4.19
CA HIS A 7 9.43 10.33 -2.93
C HIS A 7 10.96 10.27 -2.82
N SER A 8 11.49 10.76 -1.69
CA SER A 8 12.92 10.69 -1.41
C SER A 8 13.27 9.38 -0.72
N GLY A 9 14.29 8.68 -1.26
CA GLY A 9 14.80 7.43 -0.73
C GLY A 9 14.30 6.18 -1.48
N PRO A 10 14.66 4.98 -1.00
CA PRO A 10 14.39 3.75 -1.72
C PRO A 10 12.89 3.45 -1.79
N LEU A 11 12.49 2.91 -2.92
CA LEU A 11 11.18 2.30 -3.16
C LEU A 11 11.38 0.82 -3.43
N ALA A 12 10.57 -0.02 -2.78
CA ALA A 12 10.46 -1.44 -3.10
C ALA A 12 9.44 -1.62 -4.22
N LEU A 13 9.79 -2.33 -5.30
CA LEU A 13 8.79 -2.81 -6.25
C LEU A 13 8.16 -4.07 -5.68
N VAL A 14 6.86 -4.01 -5.40
CA VAL A 14 6.08 -5.12 -4.83
C VAL A 14 5.11 -5.62 -5.89
N GLU A 15 5.19 -6.90 -6.20
CA GLU A 15 4.23 -7.61 -7.03
C GLU A 15 3.27 -8.42 -6.13
N LEU A 16 1.97 -8.25 -6.34
CA LEU A 16 0.92 -8.95 -5.63
C LEU A 16 0.08 -9.74 -6.63
N GLN A 17 -0.02 -11.05 -6.42
CA GLN A 17 -0.78 -11.94 -7.28
C GLN A 17 -2.26 -11.85 -6.94
N ASN A 18 -3.11 -11.78 -7.97
CA ASN A 18 -4.57 -11.65 -7.83
C ASN A 18 -5.30 -12.92 -8.30
N GLY A 19 -4.67 -14.09 -8.16
CA GLY A 19 -5.17 -15.36 -8.72
C GLY A 19 -5.05 -15.37 -10.24
N ASP A 20 -6.16 -15.61 -10.93
CA ASP A 20 -6.20 -15.63 -12.41
C ASP A 20 -6.18 -14.22 -13.04
N ALA A 21 -6.37 -13.17 -12.23
CA ALA A 21 -6.29 -11.79 -12.68
C ALA A 21 -4.84 -11.30 -12.74
N ALA A 22 -4.60 -10.26 -13.54
CA ALA A 22 -3.28 -9.65 -13.65
C ALA A 22 -2.75 -9.19 -12.27
N PRO A 23 -1.44 -9.35 -12.00
CA PRO A 23 -0.86 -8.93 -10.73
C PRO A 23 -0.91 -7.40 -10.57
N SER A 24 -1.00 -6.98 -9.32
CA SER A 24 -0.89 -5.57 -8.93
C SER A 24 0.56 -5.24 -8.63
N TYR A 25 1.04 -4.11 -9.14
CA TYR A 25 2.38 -3.59 -8.82
C TYR A 25 2.27 -2.32 -7.98
N VAL A 26 2.98 -2.30 -6.86
CA VAL A 26 2.99 -1.17 -5.92
C VAL A 26 4.42 -0.76 -5.60
N ALA A 27 4.66 0.54 -5.51
CA ALA A 27 5.91 1.10 -5.01
C ALA A 27 5.82 1.30 -3.48
N GLY A 28 6.46 0.42 -2.72
CA GLY A 28 6.48 0.46 -1.26
C GLY A 28 7.53 1.42 -0.72
N THR A 29 7.12 2.40 0.08
CA THR A 29 8.03 3.29 0.83
C THR A 29 8.51 2.62 2.13
N GLN A 30 9.32 3.34 2.91
CA GLN A 30 9.75 2.91 4.24
C GLN A 30 8.56 2.66 5.18
N ASN A 31 7.44 3.40 5.02
CA ASN A 31 6.24 3.16 5.82
C ASN A 31 5.52 1.86 5.44
N PHE A 32 5.57 1.46 4.17
CA PHE A 32 5.09 0.13 3.76
C PHE A 32 5.92 -0.96 4.45
N TYR A 33 7.25 -0.81 4.47
CA TYR A 33 8.14 -1.72 5.21
C TYR A 33 7.86 -1.71 6.71
N ALA A 34 7.53 -0.57 7.30
CA ALA A 34 7.17 -0.50 8.72
C ALA A 34 5.92 -1.34 9.04
N LEU A 35 4.90 -1.35 8.17
CA LEU A 35 3.72 -2.20 8.37
C LEU A 35 4.04 -3.69 8.34
N THR A 36 5.00 -4.10 7.50
CA THR A 36 5.41 -5.52 7.49
C THR A 36 6.06 -5.93 8.81
N ARG A 37 6.53 -4.99 9.66
CA ARG A 37 7.05 -5.33 10.98
C ARG A 37 5.99 -5.84 11.96
N TYR A 38 4.71 -5.51 11.73
CA TYR A 38 3.59 -6.10 12.47
C TYR A 38 3.28 -7.52 12.00
N ASN A 39 3.35 -7.75 10.68
CA ASN A 39 3.18 -9.05 10.05
C ASN A 39 3.97 -9.06 8.73
N TRP A 40 4.91 -10.01 8.57
CA TRP A 40 5.78 -10.14 7.40
C TRP A 40 5.02 -10.62 6.16
N SER A 41 4.14 -9.77 5.64
CA SER A 41 3.34 -10.02 4.46
C SER A 41 3.05 -8.71 3.71
N SER A 42 3.39 -8.66 2.42
CA SER A 42 3.07 -7.53 1.55
C SER A 42 1.57 -7.39 1.30
N TYR A 43 0.82 -8.50 1.27
CA TYR A 43 -0.64 -8.49 1.19
C TYR A 43 -1.25 -7.83 2.43
N TYR A 44 -0.75 -8.17 3.62
CA TYR A 44 -1.19 -7.55 4.87
C TYR A 44 -0.93 -6.04 4.87
N ALA A 45 0.28 -5.62 4.50
CA ALA A 45 0.65 -4.21 4.49
C ALA A 45 -0.23 -3.40 3.51
N LEU A 46 -0.48 -3.90 2.30
CA LEU A 46 -1.37 -3.22 1.37
C LEU A 46 -2.81 -3.18 1.86
N ALA A 47 -3.35 -4.30 2.38
CA ALA A 47 -4.72 -4.34 2.89
C ALA A 47 -4.95 -3.34 4.05
N VAL A 48 -3.98 -3.18 4.94
CA VAL A 48 -4.05 -2.17 6.03
C VAL A 48 -4.09 -0.75 5.47
N ILE A 49 -3.27 -0.44 4.47
CA ILE A 49 -3.25 0.88 3.82
C ILE A 49 -4.59 1.17 3.14
N GLU A 50 -5.07 0.26 2.30
CA GLU A 50 -6.32 0.41 1.54
C GLU A 50 -7.53 0.53 2.47
N LEU A 51 -7.58 -0.30 3.53
CA LEU A 51 -8.63 -0.19 4.54
C LEU A 51 -8.60 1.17 5.25
N GLY A 52 -7.42 1.65 5.64
CA GLY A 52 -7.26 2.95 6.28
C GLY A 52 -7.74 4.10 5.39
N GLN A 53 -7.43 4.05 4.09
CA GLN A 53 -7.90 5.02 3.10
C GLN A 53 -9.43 4.96 2.92
N ALA A 54 -10.00 3.76 2.81
CA ALA A 54 -11.44 3.57 2.69
C ALA A 54 -12.18 4.13 3.91
N VAL A 55 -11.72 3.83 5.13
CA VAL A 55 -12.29 4.37 6.37
C VAL A 55 -12.16 5.89 6.43
N ALA A 56 -11.00 6.45 6.07
CA ALA A 56 -10.80 7.90 6.05
C ALA A 56 -11.74 8.60 5.05
N SER A 57 -11.94 8.01 3.87
CA SER A 57 -12.86 8.49 2.85
C SER A 57 -14.31 8.51 3.38
N VAL A 58 -14.78 7.40 3.94
CA VAL A 58 -16.13 7.31 4.54
C VAL A 58 -16.32 8.34 5.66
N ARG A 59 -15.33 8.49 6.55
CA ARG A 59 -15.38 9.48 7.63
C ARG A 59 -15.39 10.92 7.14
N SER A 60 -14.69 11.22 6.04
CA SER A 60 -14.67 12.55 5.46
C SER A 60 -16.00 12.89 4.76
N ALA A 61 -16.65 11.91 4.13
CA ALA A 61 -17.94 12.10 3.47
C ALA A 61 -19.12 12.22 4.45
N ALA A 62 -18.99 11.65 5.65
CA ALA A 62 -19.98 11.75 6.72
C ALA A 62 -19.88 13.04 7.54
N ARG A 63 -18.82 13.85 7.34
CA ARG A 63 -18.62 15.15 7.98
C ARG A 63 -19.25 16.25 7.14
#